data_AF-A0A7S2W2M1-F1
#
_entry.id   AF-A0A7S2W2M1-F1
#
_cell.length_a   1.000
_cell.length_b   1.000
_cell.length_c   1.000
_cell.angle_alpha   90.00
_cell.angle_beta   90.00
_cell.angle_gamma   90.00
#
_symmetry.space_group_name_H-M   'P 1'
#
loop_
_entity.id
_entity.type
_entity.pdbx_description
1 polymer ?
#
loop_
_entity_poly.entity_id
_entity_poly.type
_entity_poly.pdbx_seq_one_letter_code
_entity_poly.pdbx_strand_id
1 'polypeptide(L)'
;YGLEKLDDELVLVFDLGGGTFDVSVLEVGGGVIEVIATAGDAQLGGDDFDAVLARHLASELFGTVDTGLSPQQNHFKSLLPAQRKRLLEVAERTKQTLSANKTAEVHVEGLVEGHDLHTTISQKQFAALCEPILQRLLRPVREVALIAGILLPGDVGTVADLILAASKEDGALRSDPATSVEAGDINALKKAQQGGRKSAKARKKMKQREKTETAAVAKALLRNAPTSEKRGKGAVKLRQFPTGRALSEVVLVGGATRMPVVQQLVRILFGIEPRRTVDPDLAVALGAAIQAGIMDGEVEGLEVFSPFQAAFLRYLAIKRGVQPEEEGGDGGG
;
A
#
# COMPACT_ATOMS: atom_id res chain seq x y z
N TYR A 1 18.74 -1.04 3.52
CA TYR A 1 18.03 0.13 2.99
C TYR A 1 18.73 1.45 3.36
N GLY A 2 19.08 1.68 4.63
CA GLY A 2 19.69 2.96 5.05
C GLY A 2 21.20 3.15 4.88
N LEU A 3 21.96 2.11 4.52
CA LEU A 3 23.44 2.13 4.52
C LEU A 3 24.09 3.12 3.53
N GLU A 4 23.39 3.52 2.46
CA GLU A 4 23.95 4.34 1.38
C GLU A 4 23.35 5.75 1.31
N LYS A 5 22.46 6.11 2.25
CA LYS A 5 21.74 7.39 2.21
C LYS A 5 22.54 8.50 2.86
N LEU A 6 22.80 9.56 2.08
CA LEU A 6 23.48 10.76 2.52
C LEU A 6 22.51 11.80 3.08
N ASP A 7 21.38 12.01 2.40
CA ASP A 7 20.33 12.92 2.85
C ASP A 7 19.40 12.23 3.86
N ASP A 8 18.92 12.99 4.83
CA ASP A 8 17.94 12.51 5.80
C ASP A 8 16.56 12.33 5.15
N GLU A 9 16.05 11.11 5.20
CA GLU A 9 14.74 10.75 4.68
C GLU A 9 13.83 10.16 5.76
N LEU A 10 12.56 10.57 5.73
CA LEU A 10 11.52 9.95 6.55
C LEU A 10 10.93 8.75 5.82
N VAL A 11 11.01 7.58 6.43
CA VAL A 11 10.71 6.28 5.81
C VAL A 11 9.72 5.53 6.68
N LEU A 12 8.64 5.04 6.09
CA LEU A 12 7.68 4.19 6.78
C LEU A 12 7.93 2.73 6.40
N VAL A 13 8.15 1.88 7.39
CA VAL A 13 8.21 0.44 7.24
C VAL A 13 6.86 -0.14 7.62
N PHE A 14 6.23 -0.84 6.69
CA PHE A 14 4.94 -1.52 6.88
C PHE A 14 5.19 -3.03 6.78
N ASP A 15 5.25 -3.72 7.92
CA ASP A 15 5.52 -5.14 8.02
C ASP A 15 4.23 -5.91 8.31
N LEU A 16 3.76 -6.68 7.33
CA LEU A 16 2.60 -7.55 7.49
C LEU A 16 3.00 -9.00 7.21
N GLY A 17 3.22 -9.74 8.30
CA GLY A 17 3.57 -11.15 8.30
C GLY A 17 2.37 -12.09 8.27
N GLY A 18 2.59 -13.35 8.64
CA GLY A 18 1.53 -14.36 8.76
C GLY A 18 0.61 -14.13 9.96
N GLY A 19 1.16 -13.77 11.13
CA GLY A 19 0.39 -13.60 12.36
C GLY A 19 0.52 -12.24 13.05
N THR A 20 1.47 -11.40 12.62
CA THR A 20 1.72 -10.08 13.21
C THR A 20 1.76 -8.98 12.17
N PHE A 21 1.39 -7.78 12.62
CA PHE A 21 1.46 -6.55 11.88
C PHE A 21 2.25 -5.53 12.70
N ASP A 22 3.29 -4.96 12.11
CA ASP A 22 4.11 -3.92 12.71
C ASP A 22 4.28 -2.77 11.72
N VAL A 23 4.26 -1.55 12.22
CA VAL A 23 4.50 -0.34 11.43
C VAL A 23 5.43 0.58 12.19
N SER A 24 6.44 1.11 11.50
CA SER A 24 7.41 2.02 12.10
C SER A 24 7.72 3.17 11.17
N VAL A 25 7.91 4.37 11.73
CA VAL A 25 8.45 5.52 11.02
C VAL A 25 9.88 5.72 11.46
N LEU A 26 10.78 5.77 10.49
CA LEU A 26 12.22 5.90 10.68
C LEU A 26 12.70 7.18 10.02
N GLU A 27 13.69 7.81 10.62
CA GLU A 27 14.51 8.83 9.99
C GLU A 27 15.86 8.20 9.65
N VAL A 28 16.27 8.33 8.39
CA VAL A 28 17.44 7.63 7.85
C VAL A 28 18.29 8.59 7.04
N GLY A 29 19.53 8.83 7.48
CA GLY A 29 20.51 9.66 6.77
C GLY A 29 21.81 9.78 7.54
N GLY A 30 22.89 10.19 6.85
CA GLY A 30 24.20 10.40 7.47
C GLY A 30 24.80 9.20 8.20
N GLY A 31 24.42 7.95 7.85
CA GLY A 31 24.82 6.75 8.60
C GLY A 31 24.08 6.55 9.91
N VAL A 32 22.96 7.23 10.14
CA VAL A 32 22.13 7.09 11.33
C VAL A 32 20.73 6.62 10.93
N ILE A 33 20.18 5.69 11.70
CA ILE A 33 18.78 5.27 11.64
C ILE A 33 18.16 5.56 12.98
N GLU A 34 17.25 6.52 13.03
CA GLU A 34 16.45 6.82 14.21
C GLU A 34 15.03 6.28 14.05
N VAL A 35 14.57 5.52 15.04
CA VAL A 35 13.15 5.15 15.13
C VAL A 35 12.36 6.32 15.74
N ILE A 36 11.43 6.88 14.97
CA ILE A 36 10.55 7.97 15.42
C ILE A 36 9.37 7.40 16.20
N ALA A 37 8.70 6.40 15.63
CA ALA A 37 7.52 5.78 16.20
C ALA A 37 7.40 4.33 15.73
N THR A 38 6.83 3.49 16.57
CA THR A 38 6.50 2.10 16.26
C THR A 38 5.18 1.71 16.91
N ALA A 39 4.35 0.95 16.21
CA ALA A 39 3.12 0.36 16.73
C ALA A 39 2.81 -0.93 15.96
N GLY A 40 1.92 -1.77 16.48
CA GLY A 40 1.56 -3.02 15.83
C GLY A 40 0.33 -3.71 16.43
N ASP A 41 0.01 -4.87 15.86
CA ASP A 41 -0.98 -5.83 16.36
C ASP A 41 -0.38 -7.25 16.25
N ALA A 42 -0.09 -7.85 17.40
CA ALA A 42 0.55 -9.17 17.50
C ALA A 42 -0.40 -10.34 17.16
N GLN A 43 -1.66 -10.05 16.84
CA GLN A 43 -2.68 -11.04 16.47
C GLN A 43 -3.39 -10.63 15.17
N LEU A 44 -2.64 -10.05 14.24
CA LEU A 44 -3.13 -9.57 12.96
C LEU A 44 -2.11 -9.89 11.87
N GLY A 45 -2.47 -10.74 10.92
CA GLY A 45 -1.58 -11.04 9.80
C GLY A 45 -2.29 -11.78 8.67
N GLY A 46 -1.50 -12.36 7.75
CA GLY A 46 -1.98 -13.18 6.64
C GLY A 46 -2.97 -14.30 7.02
N ASP A 47 -2.86 -14.85 8.23
CA ASP A 47 -3.73 -15.91 8.75
C ASP A 47 -5.17 -15.41 8.96
N ASP A 48 -5.35 -14.13 9.32
CA ASP A 48 -6.69 -13.53 9.44
C ASP A 48 -7.38 -13.44 8.07
N PHE A 49 -6.61 -13.13 7.02
CA PHE A 49 -7.10 -13.09 5.64
C PHE A 49 -7.52 -14.49 5.18
N ASP A 50 -6.73 -15.51 5.51
CA ASP A 50 -7.06 -16.91 5.23
C ASP A 50 -8.32 -17.33 5.98
N ALA A 51 -8.45 -16.95 7.25
CA ALA A 51 -9.62 -17.26 8.06
C ALA A 51 -10.90 -16.60 7.52
N VAL A 52 -10.82 -15.39 6.97
CA VAL A 52 -11.96 -14.71 6.33
C VAL A 52 -12.38 -15.44 5.06
N LEU A 53 -11.43 -15.81 4.22
CA LEU A 53 -11.72 -16.53 2.98
C LEU A 53 -12.24 -17.94 3.27
N ALA A 54 -11.63 -18.67 4.20
CA ALA A 54 -12.10 -19.98 4.63
C ALA A 54 -13.52 -19.95 5.20
N ARG A 55 -13.89 -18.89 5.94
CA ARG A 55 -15.27 -18.67 6.40
C ARG A 55 -16.25 -18.49 5.26
N HIS A 56 -15.87 -17.70 4.25
CA HIS A 56 -16.68 -17.52 3.05
C HIS A 56 -16.86 -18.83 2.28
N LEU A 57 -15.77 -19.57 2.04
CA LEU A 57 -15.82 -20.87 1.35
C LEU A 57 -16.63 -21.92 2.13
N ALA A 58 -16.53 -21.94 3.46
CA ALA A 58 -17.40 -22.79 4.28
C ALA A 58 -18.87 -22.41 4.06
N SER A 59 -19.20 -21.12 4.10
CA SER A 59 -20.57 -20.66 3.86
C SER A 59 -21.09 -21.05 2.47
N GLU A 60 -20.27 -21.03 1.43
CA GLU A 60 -20.67 -21.49 0.09
C GLU A 60 -20.90 -23.01 0.07
N LEU A 61 -19.95 -23.78 0.62
CA LEU A 61 -20.05 -25.24 0.70
C LEU A 61 -21.31 -25.71 1.45
N PHE A 62 -21.70 -25.02 2.53
CA PHE A 62 -22.89 -25.37 3.29
C PHE A 62 -24.17 -24.70 2.78
N GLY A 63 -24.07 -23.57 2.06
CA GLY A 63 -25.22 -22.96 1.37
C GLY A 63 -25.79 -23.84 0.27
N THR A 64 -24.99 -24.78 -0.26
CA THR A 64 -25.46 -25.83 -1.19
C THR A 64 -26.08 -27.04 -0.50
N VAL A 65 -26.26 -27.01 0.84
CA VAL A 65 -26.69 -28.17 1.64
C VAL A 65 -27.82 -27.79 2.59
N ASP A 66 -28.85 -28.65 2.69
CA ASP A 66 -29.83 -28.57 3.77
C ASP A 66 -29.24 -29.15 5.06
N THR A 67 -28.43 -28.35 5.76
CA THR A 67 -27.69 -28.76 6.96
C THR A 67 -28.50 -28.66 8.25
N GLY A 68 -29.69 -28.06 8.19
CA GLY A 68 -30.45 -27.64 9.39
C GLY A 68 -29.76 -26.53 10.20
N LEU A 69 -28.64 -25.98 9.72
CA LEU A 69 -27.92 -24.86 10.34
C LEU A 69 -28.47 -23.53 9.81
N SER A 70 -28.49 -22.50 10.66
CA SER A 70 -29.01 -21.20 10.22
C SER A 70 -28.02 -20.47 9.30
N PRO A 71 -28.48 -19.68 8.31
CA PRO A 71 -27.62 -18.88 7.45
C PRO A 71 -26.69 -17.90 8.20
N GLN A 72 -27.03 -17.57 9.45
CA GLN A 72 -26.26 -16.67 10.30
C GLN A 72 -25.19 -17.40 11.15
N GLN A 73 -25.17 -18.74 11.17
CA GLN A 73 -24.14 -19.49 11.88
C GLN A 73 -22.80 -19.44 11.14
N ASN A 74 -21.73 -19.37 11.90
CA ASN A 74 -20.38 -19.48 11.36
C ASN A 74 -20.10 -20.94 11.01
N HIS A 75 -20.44 -21.34 9.79
CA HIS A 75 -20.26 -22.69 9.25
C HIS A 75 -18.82 -23.20 9.30
N PHE A 76 -17.82 -22.30 9.34
CA PHE A 76 -16.44 -22.72 9.54
C PHE A 76 -16.21 -23.36 10.93
N LYS A 77 -16.95 -22.90 11.95
CA LYS A 77 -16.83 -23.44 13.32
C LYS A 77 -17.52 -24.78 13.51
N SER A 78 -18.47 -25.17 12.65
CA SER A 78 -19.12 -26.49 12.71
C SER A 78 -18.27 -27.60 12.10
N LEU A 79 -17.28 -27.26 11.27
CA LEU A 79 -16.31 -28.22 10.70
C LEU A 79 -15.41 -28.83 11.78
N LEU A 80 -15.02 -30.09 11.60
CA LEU A 80 -14.01 -30.78 12.41
C LEU A 80 -12.63 -30.12 12.28
N PRO A 81 -11.72 -30.26 13.26
CA PRO A 81 -10.38 -29.64 13.20
C PRO A 81 -9.60 -29.94 11.91
N ALA A 82 -9.63 -31.18 11.42
CA ALA A 82 -8.95 -31.58 10.18
C ALA A 82 -9.56 -30.90 8.94
N GLN A 83 -10.89 -30.76 8.91
CA GLN A 83 -11.60 -30.07 7.84
C GLN A 83 -11.28 -28.56 7.85
N ARG A 84 -11.27 -27.92 9.03
CA ARG A 84 -10.89 -26.51 9.16
C ARG A 84 -9.47 -26.27 8.67
N LYS A 85 -8.52 -27.12 9.06
CA LYS A 85 -7.12 -27.03 8.60
C LYS A 85 -7.05 -27.12 7.07
N ARG A 86 -7.68 -28.13 6.47
CA ARG A 86 -7.69 -28.30 5.01
C ARG A 86 -8.31 -27.10 4.29
N LEU A 87 -9.38 -26.52 4.83
CA LEU A 87 -10.03 -25.36 4.23
C LEU A 87 -9.17 -24.09 4.36
N LEU A 88 -8.42 -23.92 5.45
CA LEU A 88 -7.44 -22.85 5.60
C LEU A 88 -6.30 -22.99 4.57
N GLU A 89 -5.78 -24.20 4.35
CA GLU A 89 -4.75 -24.46 3.33
C GLU A 89 -5.24 -24.11 1.91
N VAL A 90 -6.51 -24.41 1.61
CA VAL A 90 -7.14 -24.00 0.34
C VAL A 90 -7.28 -22.48 0.26
N ALA A 91 -7.72 -21.83 1.34
CA ALA A 91 -7.86 -20.38 1.42
C ALA A 91 -6.52 -19.68 1.22
N GLU A 92 -5.44 -20.14 1.85
CA GLU A 92 -4.10 -19.58 1.70
C GLU A 92 -3.62 -19.63 0.24
N ARG A 93 -3.73 -20.80 -0.41
CA ARG A 93 -3.38 -20.95 -1.83
C ARG A 93 -4.22 -20.07 -2.74
N THR A 94 -5.50 -19.92 -2.43
CA THR A 94 -6.42 -19.06 -3.17
C THR A 94 -6.03 -17.59 -3.02
N LYS A 95 -5.74 -17.13 -1.79
CA LYS A 95 -5.22 -15.78 -1.48
C LYS A 95 -3.92 -15.49 -2.24
N GLN A 96 -2.97 -16.43 -2.24
CA GLN A 96 -1.71 -16.30 -2.97
C GLN A 96 -1.98 -16.18 -4.49
N THR A 97 -2.89 -16.98 -5.03
CA THR A 97 -3.29 -16.91 -6.45
C THR A 97 -3.93 -15.57 -6.80
N LEU A 98 -4.81 -15.04 -5.94
CA LEU A 98 -5.45 -13.73 -6.09
C LEU A 98 -4.49 -12.55 -5.95
N SER A 99 -3.28 -12.78 -5.42
CA SER A 99 -2.25 -11.74 -5.37
C SER A 99 -1.61 -11.49 -6.74
N ALA A 100 -1.66 -12.48 -7.64
CA ALA A 100 -1.17 -12.38 -9.01
C ALA A 100 -2.27 -12.30 -10.07
N ASN A 101 -3.48 -12.79 -9.77
CA ASN A 101 -4.58 -12.92 -10.73
C ASN A 101 -5.84 -12.17 -10.26
N LYS A 102 -6.66 -11.72 -11.23
CA LYS A 102 -7.94 -11.05 -10.92
C LYS A 102 -8.99 -12.01 -10.36
N THR A 103 -8.84 -13.30 -10.62
CA THR A 103 -9.76 -14.38 -10.22
C THR A 103 -8.96 -15.63 -9.86
N ALA A 104 -9.54 -16.48 -9.03
CA ALA A 104 -9.01 -17.80 -8.68
C ALA A 104 -10.15 -18.82 -8.65
N GLU A 105 -9.92 -19.97 -9.27
CA GLU A 105 -10.80 -21.14 -9.16
C GLU A 105 -10.50 -21.87 -7.85
N VAL A 106 -11.55 -22.30 -7.17
CA VAL A 106 -11.46 -22.98 -5.88
C VAL A 106 -12.16 -24.33 -5.99
N HIS A 107 -11.42 -25.38 -5.62
CA HIS A 107 -11.86 -26.76 -5.66
C HIS A 107 -11.68 -27.39 -4.28
N VAL A 108 -12.77 -27.84 -3.67
CA VAL A 108 -12.77 -28.50 -2.37
C VAL A 108 -13.62 -29.76 -2.46
N GLU A 109 -12.97 -30.92 -2.53
CA GLU A 109 -13.65 -32.21 -2.69
C GLU A 109 -13.63 -33.03 -1.40
N GLY A 110 -14.74 -33.64 -1.00
CA GLY A 110 -14.81 -34.52 0.17
C GLY A 110 -14.38 -33.83 1.47
N LEU A 111 -14.64 -32.52 1.60
CA LEU A 111 -14.44 -31.83 2.88
C LEU A 111 -15.56 -32.22 3.85
N VAL A 112 -16.78 -32.33 3.35
CA VAL A 112 -17.96 -32.85 4.04
C VAL A 112 -18.52 -34.00 3.19
N GLU A 113 -19.00 -35.07 3.81
CA GLU A 113 -19.50 -36.25 3.09
C GLU A 113 -20.59 -35.86 2.08
N GLY A 114 -20.41 -36.25 0.82
CA GLY A 114 -21.37 -35.99 -0.26
C GLY A 114 -21.38 -34.56 -0.81
N HIS A 115 -20.44 -33.69 -0.39
CA HIS A 115 -20.43 -32.28 -0.78
C HIS A 115 -19.05 -31.81 -1.25
N ASP A 116 -19.02 -31.37 -2.51
CA ASP A 116 -17.88 -30.76 -3.16
C ASP A 116 -18.20 -29.29 -3.48
N LEU A 117 -17.20 -28.42 -3.40
CA LEU A 117 -17.29 -27.01 -3.79
C LEU A 117 -16.41 -26.75 -5.01
N HIS A 118 -17.04 -26.26 -6.07
CA HIS A 118 -16.40 -25.69 -7.26
C HIS A 118 -16.91 -24.27 -7.44
N THR A 119 -16.05 -23.28 -7.16
CA THR A 119 -16.42 -21.87 -7.23
C THR A 119 -15.29 -21.05 -7.82
N THR A 120 -15.58 -19.79 -8.17
CA THR A 120 -14.58 -18.82 -8.61
C THR A 120 -14.74 -17.56 -7.78
N ILE A 121 -13.64 -17.12 -7.18
CA ILE A 121 -13.61 -15.86 -6.42
C ILE A 121 -12.77 -14.83 -7.17
N SER A 122 -13.25 -13.58 -7.22
CA SER A 122 -12.48 -12.45 -7.74
C SER A 122 -11.71 -11.73 -6.64
N GLN A 123 -10.61 -11.08 -7.04
CA GLN A 123 -9.82 -10.22 -6.16
C GLN A 123 -10.67 -9.11 -5.53
N LYS A 124 -11.66 -8.58 -6.26
CA LYS A 124 -12.60 -7.57 -5.74
C LYS A 124 -13.48 -8.14 -4.64
N GLN A 125 -14.02 -9.35 -4.81
CA GLN A 125 -14.82 -10.02 -3.78
C GLN A 125 -13.97 -10.30 -2.54
N PHE A 126 -12.76 -10.84 -2.71
CA PHE A 126 -11.85 -11.08 -1.60
C PHE A 126 -11.50 -9.78 -0.85
N ALA A 127 -11.18 -8.70 -1.55
CA ALA A 127 -10.93 -7.40 -0.93
C ALA A 127 -12.12 -6.91 -0.08
N ALA A 128 -13.35 -7.10 -0.56
CA ALA A 128 -14.56 -6.73 0.20
C ALA A 128 -14.74 -7.57 1.47
N LEU A 129 -14.41 -8.87 1.42
CA LEU A 129 -14.44 -9.75 2.60
C LEU A 129 -13.43 -9.31 3.67
N CYS A 130 -12.29 -8.75 3.24
CA CYS A 130 -11.20 -8.34 4.12
C CYS A 130 -11.40 -6.97 4.80
N GLU A 131 -12.47 -6.24 4.51
CA GLU A 131 -12.73 -4.90 5.08
C GLU A 131 -12.52 -4.82 6.61
N PRO A 132 -13.00 -5.77 7.45
CA PRO A 132 -12.76 -5.71 8.89
C PRO A 132 -11.28 -5.83 9.27
N ILE A 133 -10.49 -6.58 8.50
CA ILE A 133 -9.04 -6.75 8.72
C ILE A 133 -8.32 -5.46 8.32
N LEU A 134 -8.69 -4.86 7.19
CA LEU A 134 -8.13 -3.59 6.73
C LEU A 134 -8.37 -2.47 7.76
N GLN A 135 -9.56 -2.44 8.38
CA GLN A 135 -9.86 -1.50 9.45
C GLN A 135 -8.98 -1.69 10.69
N ARG A 136 -8.64 -2.94 11.04
CA ARG A 136 -7.71 -3.22 12.16
C ARG A 136 -6.31 -2.68 11.88
N LEU A 137 -5.83 -2.77 10.63
CA LEU A 137 -4.53 -2.21 10.22
C LEU A 137 -4.45 -0.69 10.42
N LEU A 138 -5.58 0.02 10.31
CA LEU A 138 -5.60 1.48 10.43
C LEU A 138 -5.22 2.00 11.82
N ARG A 139 -5.48 1.24 12.89
CA ARG A 139 -5.23 1.72 14.25
C ARG A 139 -3.72 1.94 14.51
N PRO A 140 -2.83 0.93 14.34
CA PRO A 140 -1.39 1.15 14.50
C PRO A 140 -0.83 2.18 13.51
N VAL A 141 -1.35 2.21 12.28
CA VAL A 141 -0.92 3.18 11.26
C VAL A 141 -1.21 4.61 11.68
N ARG A 142 -2.41 4.89 12.18
CA ARG A 142 -2.77 6.22 12.68
C ARG A 142 -1.95 6.62 13.89
N GLU A 143 -1.63 5.67 14.77
CA GLU A 143 -0.82 5.92 15.95
C GLU A 143 0.60 6.38 15.57
N VAL A 144 1.29 5.65 14.69
CA VAL A 144 2.64 6.07 14.25
C VAL A 144 2.61 7.34 13.41
N ALA A 145 1.58 7.53 12.56
CA ALA A 145 1.43 8.73 11.76
C ALA A 145 1.26 9.97 12.66
N LEU A 146 0.44 9.87 13.71
CA LEU A 146 0.23 10.95 14.67
C LEU A 146 1.53 11.31 15.41
N ILE A 147 2.27 10.32 15.91
CA ILE A 147 3.54 10.56 16.63
C ILE A 147 4.59 11.17 15.69
N ALA A 148 4.65 10.69 14.44
CA ALA A 148 5.58 11.18 13.43
C ALA A 148 5.16 12.52 12.79
N GLY A 149 3.95 13.03 13.09
CA GLY A 149 3.42 14.25 12.49
C GLY A 149 3.02 14.10 11.01
N ILE A 150 2.72 12.89 10.56
CA ILE A 150 2.25 12.58 9.21
C ILE A 150 0.72 12.74 9.19
N LEU A 151 0.22 13.59 8.29
CA LEU A 151 -1.22 13.78 8.10
C LEU A 151 -1.78 12.71 7.15
N LEU A 152 -2.71 11.88 7.62
CA LEU A 152 -3.42 10.92 6.76
C LEU A 152 -4.69 11.54 6.17
N PRO A 153 -5.18 11.03 5.03
CA PRO A 153 -6.49 11.39 4.50
C PRO A 153 -7.60 11.18 5.54
N GLY A 154 -8.36 12.23 5.80
CA GLY A 154 -9.42 12.24 6.83
C GLY A 154 -9.00 12.85 8.17
N ASP A 155 -7.71 13.13 8.41
CA ASP A 155 -7.24 13.82 9.63
C ASP A 155 -7.39 15.35 9.56
N VAL A 156 -7.59 15.90 8.35
CA VAL A 156 -7.63 17.35 8.07
C VAL A 156 -9.03 17.90 7.75
N GLY A 157 -10.10 17.15 8.04
CA GLY A 157 -11.47 17.61 7.80
C GLY A 157 -12.51 16.86 8.64
N THR A 158 -13.66 17.50 8.88
CA THR A 158 -14.79 16.80 9.49
C THR A 158 -15.42 15.85 8.48
N VAL A 159 -16.12 14.80 8.93
CA VAL A 159 -16.85 13.86 8.06
C VAL A 159 -17.76 14.58 7.05
N ALA A 160 -18.25 15.78 7.40
CA ALA A 160 -19.04 16.65 6.52
C ALA A 160 -18.24 17.18 5.30
N ASP A 161 -16.95 17.46 5.47
CA ASP A 161 -16.09 18.00 4.40
C ASP A 161 -15.79 16.94 3.32
N LEU A 162 -15.67 15.66 3.73
CA LEU A 162 -15.52 14.52 2.82
C LEU A 162 -16.81 14.23 2.02
N ILE A 163 -17.98 14.34 2.66
CA ILE A 163 -19.28 14.17 1.99
C ILE A 163 -19.53 15.30 0.98
N LEU A 164 -19.15 16.54 1.33
CA LEU A 164 -19.25 17.69 0.42
C LEU A 164 -18.27 17.63 -0.75
N ALA A 165 -17.09 17.04 -0.57
CA ALA A 165 -16.14 16.80 -1.66
C ALA A 165 -16.66 15.72 -2.62
N ALA A 166 -17.18 14.60 -2.10
CA ALA A 166 -17.77 13.54 -2.91
C ALA A 166 -19.04 13.98 -3.66
N SER A 167 -19.86 14.83 -3.04
CA SER A 167 -21.10 15.35 -3.66
C SER A 167 -20.85 16.38 -4.77
N LYS A 168 -19.65 16.98 -4.84
CA LYS A 168 -19.27 17.93 -5.90
C LYS A 168 -18.75 17.24 -7.16
N GLU A 169 -18.27 16.00 -7.07
CA GLU A 169 -17.79 15.25 -8.22
C GLU A 169 -18.94 14.62 -9.03
N ASP A 170 -20.08 14.29 -8.41
CA ASP A 170 -21.26 13.76 -9.11
C ASP A 170 -22.06 14.83 -9.90
N GLY A 171 -21.76 16.12 -9.72
CA GLY A 171 -22.47 17.24 -10.35
C GLY A 171 -21.83 17.82 -11.62
N ALA A 172 -20.60 17.42 -11.97
CA ALA A 172 -19.80 18.10 -13.02
C ALA A 172 -19.63 17.29 -14.32
N LEU A 173 -20.42 16.22 -14.54
CA LEU A 173 -20.41 15.46 -15.79
C LEU A 173 -21.79 15.41 -16.47
N ARG A 174 -22.39 16.58 -16.75
CA ARG A 174 -23.45 16.70 -17.77
C ARG A 174 -23.31 18.02 -18.53
N SER A 175 -23.67 17.96 -19.83
CA SER A 175 -23.45 18.92 -20.93
C SER A 175 -22.00 18.84 -21.47
N ASP A 176 -21.74 18.50 -22.73
CA ASP A 176 -22.32 19.02 -23.99
C ASP A 176 -21.95 18.10 -25.20
N PRO A 177 -22.23 18.46 -26.47
CA PRO A 177 -23.49 18.37 -27.18
C PRO A 177 -23.37 17.41 -28.39
N ALA A 178 -24.48 17.20 -29.10
CA ALA A 178 -24.51 16.43 -30.33
C ALA A 178 -23.66 17.06 -31.45
N THR A 179 -22.81 16.26 -32.09
CA THR A 179 -22.48 16.39 -33.52
C THR A 179 -22.39 15.00 -34.15
N SER A 180 -23.34 14.74 -35.03
CA SER A 180 -23.41 13.64 -35.98
C SER A 180 -22.36 13.79 -37.09
N VAL A 181 -21.61 12.73 -37.42
CA VAL A 181 -21.16 12.46 -38.80
C VAL A 181 -21.05 10.93 -39.04
N GLU A 182 -22.04 10.45 -39.79
CA GLU A 182 -22.04 9.49 -40.91
C GLU A 182 -21.36 8.11 -40.86
N ALA A 183 -22.17 7.15 -41.32
CA ALA A 183 -21.84 5.77 -41.62
C ALA A 183 -20.86 5.69 -42.80
N GLY A 184 -19.63 5.28 -42.52
CA GLY A 184 -18.67 5.11 -43.59
C GLY A 184 -17.32 4.54 -43.20
N ASP A 185 -17.23 3.57 -42.28
CA ASP A 185 -15.93 2.87 -42.07
C ASP A 185 -16.01 1.45 -41.46
N ILE A 186 -17.16 0.78 -41.56
CA ILE A 186 -17.32 -0.61 -41.09
C ILE A 186 -16.67 -1.63 -42.07
N ASN A 187 -16.21 -1.18 -43.25
CA ASN A 187 -15.52 -2.03 -44.23
C ASN A 187 -13.98 -2.04 -44.12
N ALA A 188 -13.38 -1.22 -43.26
CA ALA A 188 -11.91 -1.21 -43.07
C ALA A 188 -11.43 -2.29 -42.08
N LEU A 189 -12.29 -2.71 -41.13
CA LEU A 189 -11.94 -3.69 -40.08
C LEU A 189 -12.00 -5.16 -40.53
N LYS A 190 -12.67 -5.47 -41.65
CA LYS A 190 -12.72 -6.84 -42.21
C LYS A 190 -11.51 -7.21 -43.08
N LYS A 191 -10.65 -6.25 -43.45
CA LYS A 191 -9.45 -6.49 -44.28
C LYS A 191 -8.15 -6.67 -43.50
N ALA A 192 -8.16 -6.55 -42.18
CA ALA A 192 -6.96 -6.69 -41.35
C ALA A 192 -6.67 -8.12 -40.87
N GLN A 193 -7.52 -9.10 -41.20
CA GLN A 193 -7.38 -10.50 -40.75
C GLN A 193 -6.69 -11.44 -41.76
N GLN A 194 -6.10 -10.93 -42.84
CA GLN A 194 -5.32 -11.74 -43.78
C GLN A 194 -4.02 -11.01 -44.16
N GLY A 195 -2.88 -11.61 -43.81
CA GLY A 195 -1.58 -11.15 -44.30
C GLY A 195 -0.45 -11.29 -43.29
N GLY A 196 0.18 -12.46 -43.29
CA GLY A 196 1.40 -12.72 -42.54
C GLY A 196 2.60 -11.88 -42.99
N ARG A 197 3.57 -11.80 -42.09
CA ARG A 197 5.00 -11.42 -42.25
C ARG A 197 5.27 -10.10 -43.00
N LYS A 198 5.72 -9.08 -42.25
CA LYS A 198 6.85 -8.22 -42.68
C LYS A 198 7.41 -7.29 -41.57
N SER A 199 8.71 -7.48 -41.34
CA SER A 199 9.77 -6.46 -41.17
C SER A 199 9.88 -5.66 -39.87
N ALA A 200 11.07 -5.79 -39.25
CA ALA A 200 11.61 -5.01 -38.13
C ALA A 200 11.60 -3.47 -38.33
N LYS A 201 11.29 -2.99 -39.54
CA LYS A 201 11.15 -1.56 -39.85
C LYS A 201 9.83 -0.95 -39.33
N ALA A 202 8.78 -1.75 -39.10
CA ALA A 202 7.49 -1.28 -38.56
C ALA A 202 7.55 -0.99 -37.05
N ARG A 203 8.30 -1.78 -36.27
CA ARG A 203 8.47 -1.58 -34.82
C ARG A 203 9.27 -0.32 -34.46
N LYS A 204 10.19 0.11 -35.32
CA LYS A 204 11.02 1.31 -35.08
C LYS A 204 10.25 2.62 -35.32
N LYS A 205 9.26 2.62 -36.24
CA LYS A 205 8.42 3.79 -36.54
C LYS A 205 7.32 4.02 -35.49
N MET A 206 6.91 2.98 -34.77
CA MET A 206 5.93 3.06 -33.68
C MET A 206 6.55 3.63 -32.38
N LYS A 207 7.76 3.17 -32.01
CA LYS A 207 8.52 3.71 -30.85
C LYS A 207 8.89 5.19 -30.96
N GLN A 208 9.01 5.71 -32.19
CA GLN A 208 9.35 7.11 -32.43
C GLN A 208 8.13 8.04 -32.38
N ARG A 209 6.91 7.50 -32.59
CA ARG A 209 5.64 8.22 -32.42
C ARG A 209 5.21 8.29 -30.95
N GLU A 210 5.39 7.22 -30.18
CA GLU A 210 5.15 7.21 -28.72
C GLU A 210 6.00 8.23 -27.95
N LYS A 211 7.26 8.44 -28.37
CA LYS A 211 8.17 9.44 -27.77
C LYS A 211 7.74 10.90 -28.04
N THR A 212 7.08 11.17 -29.17
CA THR A 212 6.58 12.50 -29.51
C THR A 212 5.23 12.81 -28.86
N GLU A 213 4.38 11.82 -28.62
CA GLU A 213 3.09 11.99 -27.92
C GLU A 213 3.26 12.15 -26.41
N THR A 214 4.19 11.41 -25.79
CA THR A 214 4.50 11.57 -24.35
C THR A 214 5.11 12.94 -24.02
N ALA A 215 5.91 13.51 -24.93
CA ALA A 215 6.45 14.87 -24.77
C ALA A 215 5.37 15.96 -24.94
N ALA A 216 4.35 15.74 -25.78
CA ALA A 216 3.24 16.68 -25.97
C ALA A 216 2.28 16.69 -24.77
N VAL A 217 2.04 15.53 -24.15
CA VAL A 217 1.19 15.38 -22.95
C VAL A 217 1.88 15.98 -21.71
N ALA A 218 3.18 15.76 -21.54
CA ALA A 218 3.95 16.41 -20.45
C ALA A 218 3.94 17.95 -20.56
N LYS A 219 4.01 18.49 -21.79
CA LYS A 219 3.95 19.93 -22.07
C LYS A 219 2.53 20.53 -21.99
N ALA A 220 1.49 19.69 -21.99
CA ALA A 220 0.12 20.10 -21.70
C ALA A 220 -0.16 20.10 -20.19
N LEU A 221 0.40 19.15 -19.45
CA LEU A 221 0.30 19.09 -17.98
C LEU A 221 1.08 20.22 -17.29
N LEU A 222 2.26 20.59 -17.80
CA LEU A 222 3.03 21.73 -17.30
C LEU A 222 2.39 23.11 -17.59
N ARG A 223 1.41 23.18 -18.51
CA ARG A 223 0.69 24.42 -18.83
C ARG A 223 -0.45 24.73 -17.86
N ASN A 224 -0.90 23.74 -17.08
CA ASN A 224 -1.95 23.88 -16.07
C ASN A 224 -1.40 23.79 -14.63
N ALA A 225 -0.08 23.86 -14.45
CA ALA A 225 0.50 24.06 -13.13
C ALA A 225 0.12 25.47 -12.64
N PRO A 226 -0.41 25.62 -11.41
CA PRO A 226 -0.82 26.92 -10.91
C PRO A 226 0.42 27.83 -10.80
N THR A 227 0.43 28.88 -11.63
CA THR A 227 1.38 29.99 -11.51
C THR A 227 1.10 30.73 -10.21
N SER A 228 2.15 30.96 -9.42
CA SER A 228 2.05 31.64 -8.14
C SER A 228 1.63 33.10 -8.35
N GLU A 229 0.38 33.42 -8.03
CA GLU A 229 0.00 34.80 -7.70
C GLU A 229 -0.73 34.88 -6.36
N LYS A 230 -0.01 35.51 -5.43
CA LYS A 230 -0.48 36.40 -4.37
C LYS A 230 -1.86 36.07 -3.77
N ARG A 231 -1.86 35.30 -2.67
CA ARG A 231 -2.94 35.34 -1.68
C ARG A 231 -2.42 35.73 -0.29
N GLY A 232 -2.76 36.97 0.08
CA GLY A 232 -3.29 37.39 1.37
C GLY A 232 -2.66 36.87 2.65
N LYS A 233 -2.04 37.79 3.40
CA LYS A 233 -1.69 37.66 4.82
C LYS A 233 -2.89 37.15 5.64
N GLY A 234 -2.73 35.94 6.16
CA GLY A 234 -3.60 35.29 7.13
C GLY A 234 -2.87 34.08 7.69
N ALA A 235 -1.67 34.30 8.24
CA ALA A 235 -0.82 33.25 8.77
C ALA A 235 -1.48 32.61 10.00
N VAL A 236 -2.19 31.51 9.80
CA VAL A 236 -2.27 30.49 10.85
C VAL A 236 -0.87 29.94 10.96
N LYS A 237 -0.14 30.35 12.01
CA LYS A 237 1.12 29.71 12.40
C LYS A 237 0.78 28.28 12.83
N LEU A 238 0.80 27.36 11.88
CA LEU A 238 0.91 25.93 12.13
C LEU A 238 2.11 25.74 13.06
N ARG A 239 1.84 25.28 14.28
CA ARG A 239 2.88 24.98 15.26
C ARG A 239 3.81 23.94 14.65
N GLN A 240 5.12 24.14 14.80
CA GLN A 240 6.17 23.27 14.30
C GLN A 240 5.87 21.80 14.64
N PHE A 241 5.92 20.95 13.62
CA PHE A 241 5.93 19.49 13.75
C PHE A 241 7.31 19.03 14.24
N PRO A 242 7.43 17.84 14.87
CA PRO A 242 8.72 17.34 15.37
C PRO A 242 9.82 17.25 14.30
N THR A 243 9.45 17.01 13.03
CA THR A 243 10.43 16.86 11.92
C THR A 243 10.22 17.81 10.74
N GLY A 244 9.04 18.43 10.58
CA GLY A 244 8.74 19.36 9.47
C GLY A 244 8.84 18.77 8.05
N ARG A 245 9.09 17.45 7.91
CA ARG A 245 9.39 16.77 6.64
C ARG A 245 8.24 15.88 6.18
N ALA A 246 8.06 15.81 4.86
CA ALA A 246 7.13 14.88 4.24
C ALA A 246 7.69 13.45 4.32
N LEU A 247 6.79 12.46 4.36
CA LEU A 247 7.18 11.07 4.20
C LEU A 247 7.83 10.88 2.81
N SER A 248 9.07 10.41 2.77
CA SER A 248 9.84 10.22 1.53
C SER A 248 9.50 8.89 0.86
N GLU A 249 9.32 7.84 1.67
CA GLU A 249 9.17 6.48 1.16
C GLU A 249 8.32 5.59 2.08
N VAL A 250 7.64 4.62 1.46
CA VAL A 250 7.05 3.48 2.15
C VAL A 250 7.72 2.18 1.68
N VAL A 251 8.22 1.39 2.63
CA VAL A 251 8.82 0.07 2.43
C VAL A 251 7.85 -0.99 2.95
N LEU A 252 7.52 -1.97 2.10
CA LEU A 252 6.67 -3.10 2.47
C LEU A 252 7.53 -4.31 2.86
N VAL A 253 7.22 -4.92 4.00
CA VAL A 253 7.90 -6.11 4.54
C VAL A 253 6.85 -7.19 4.86
N GLY A 254 7.24 -8.46 4.72
CA GLY A 254 6.35 -9.59 5.02
C GLY A 254 5.46 -10.00 3.84
N GLY A 255 5.25 -11.32 3.71
CA GLY A 255 4.59 -11.91 2.54
C GLY A 255 3.15 -11.46 2.32
N ALA A 256 2.41 -11.09 3.37
CA ALA A 256 1.03 -10.63 3.24
C ALA A 256 0.92 -9.24 2.60
N THR A 257 1.99 -8.43 2.58
CA THR A 257 2.02 -7.16 1.82
C THR A 257 2.00 -7.34 0.30
N ARG A 258 2.18 -8.56 -0.20
CA ARG A 258 2.07 -8.88 -1.63
C ARG A 258 0.62 -8.78 -2.13
N MET A 259 -0.37 -8.79 -1.24
CA MET A 259 -1.78 -8.65 -1.59
C MET A 259 -2.10 -7.26 -2.19
N PRO A 260 -2.72 -7.17 -3.37
CA PRO A 260 -3.03 -5.89 -4.01
C PRO A 260 -3.93 -4.98 -3.17
N VAL A 261 -4.85 -5.54 -2.38
CA VAL A 261 -5.70 -4.75 -1.47
C VAL A 261 -4.88 -4.04 -0.37
N VAL A 262 -3.83 -4.68 0.15
CA VAL A 262 -2.92 -4.07 1.14
C VAL A 262 -2.07 -2.98 0.48
N GLN A 263 -1.51 -3.24 -0.70
CA GLN A 263 -0.75 -2.24 -1.45
C GLN A 263 -1.60 -1.02 -1.80
N GLN A 264 -2.86 -1.24 -2.17
CA GLN A 264 -3.80 -0.16 -2.46
C GLN A 264 -4.14 0.65 -1.21
N LEU A 265 -4.38 -0.01 -0.07
CA LEU A 265 -4.59 0.66 1.22
C LEU A 265 -3.42 1.60 1.54
N VAL A 266 -2.19 1.09 1.47
CA VAL A 266 -0.98 1.88 1.76
C VAL A 266 -0.85 3.09 0.82
N ARG A 267 -1.09 2.91 -0.48
CA ARG A 267 -1.08 4.02 -1.45
C ARG A 267 -2.12 5.08 -1.12
N ILE A 268 -3.34 4.66 -0.75
CA ILE A 268 -4.41 5.59 -0.40
C ILE A 268 -4.04 6.38 0.86
N LEU A 269 -3.48 5.71 1.87
CA LEU A 269 -3.14 6.35 3.16
C LEU A 269 -2.00 7.35 3.05
N PHE A 270 -0.98 7.07 2.25
CA PHE A 270 0.24 7.90 2.23
C PHE A 270 0.43 8.70 0.94
N GLY A 271 -0.33 8.40 -0.11
CA GLY A 271 -0.14 9.02 -1.43
C GLY A 271 1.19 8.66 -2.12
N ILE A 272 1.93 7.69 -1.58
CA ILE A 272 3.25 7.27 -2.04
C ILE A 272 3.16 5.85 -2.58
N GLU A 273 3.79 5.63 -3.73
CA GLU A 273 3.92 4.30 -4.31
C GLU A 273 4.97 3.50 -3.51
N PRO A 274 4.61 2.36 -2.89
CA PRO A 274 5.56 1.62 -2.06
C PRO A 274 6.72 1.06 -2.86
N ARG A 275 7.94 1.19 -2.36
CA ARG A 275 9.13 0.69 -3.05
C ARG A 275 9.29 -0.81 -2.83
N ARG A 276 9.99 -1.42 -3.80
CA ARG A 276 10.35 -2.84 -3.85
C ARG A 276 11.87 -3.04 -3.82
N THR A 277 12.60 -2.08 -3.26
CA THR A 277 14.07 -2.06 -3.20
C THR A 277 14.63 -3.15 -2.29
N VAL A 278 13.83 -3.64 -1.35
CA VAL A 278 14.15 -4.77 -0.47
C VAL A 278 13.15 -5.88 -0.72
N ASP A 279 13.62 -7.12 -0.81
CA ASP A 279 12.73 -8.28 -0.85
C ASP A 279 11.98 -8.38 0.49
N PRO A 280 10.63 -8.31 0.49
CA PRO A 280 9.84 -8.36 1.73
C PRO A 280 10.12 -9.59 2.60
N ASP A 281 10.56 -10.71 2.02
CA ASP A 281 10.80 -11.96 2.76
C ASP A 281 12.22 -12.02 3.36
N LEU A 282 13.15 -11.20 2.87
CA LEU A 282 14.55 -11.18 3.32
C LEU A 282 14.89 -9.95 4.17
N ALA A 283 14.07 -8.90 4.11
CA ALA A 283 14.33 -7.62 4.75
C ALA A 283 14.70 -7.75 6.24
N VAL A 284 13.92 -8.55 6.98
CA VAL A 284 14.11 -8.76 8.43
C VAL A 284 15.40 -9.52 8.72
N ALA A 285 15.67 -10.60 7.99
CA ALA A 285 16.88 -11.41 8.18
C ALA A 285 18.15 -10.62 7.86
N LEU A 286 18.13 -9.82 6.79
CA LEU A 286 19.22 -8.92 6.43
C LEU A 286 19.43 -7.84 7.49
N GLY A 287 18.35 -7.25 8.00
CA GLY A 287 18.41 -6.27 9.09
C GLY A 287 19.05 -6.84 10.36
N ALA A 288 18.68 -8.06 10.74
CA ALA A 288 19.27 -8.76 11.89
C ALA A 288 20.77 -9.03 11.69
N ALA A 289 21.18 -9.44 10.48
CA ALA A 289 22.59 -9.66 10.16
C ALA A 289 23.42 -8.36 10.23
N ILE A 290 22.88 -7.26 9.69
CA ILE A 290 23.52 -5.93 9.79
C ILE A 290 23.65 -5.51 11.25
N GLN A 291 22.59 -5.67 12.05
CA GLN A 291 22.61 -5.32 13.47
C GLN A 291 23.67 -6.12 14.25
N ALA A 292 23.81 -7.42 13.96
CA ALA A 292 24.86 -8.24 14.54
C ALA A 292 26.26 -7.71 14.15
N GLY A 293 26.47 -7.39 12.87
CA GLY A 293 27.72 -6.80 12.40
C GLY A 293 28.06 -5.45 13.04
N ILE A 294 27.07 -4.60 13.34
CA ILE A 294 27.27 -3.35 14.10
C ILE A 294 27.73 -3.66 15.52
N MET A 295 27.10 -4.63 16.19
CA MET A 295 27.43 -5.02 17.57
C MET A 295 28.82 -5.65 17.69
N ASP A 296 29.25 -6.40 16.68
CA ASP A 296 30.59 -7.00 16.60
C ASP A 296 31.66 -6.03 16.07
N GLY A 297 31.27 -4.81 15.66
CA GLY A 297 32.17 -3.79 15.11
C GLY A 297 32.65 -4.09 13.68
N GLU A 298 32.05 -5.07 13.00
CA GLU A 298 32.34 -5.38 11.59
C GLU A 298 31.69 -4.39 10.62
N VAL A 299 30.61 -3.74 11.06
CA VAL A 299 29.91 -2.68 10.31
C VAL A 299 30.15 -1.35 11.01
N GLU A 300 31.02 -0.52 10.44
CA GLU A 300 31.31 0.83 10.92
C GLU A 300 30.49 1.88 10.15
N GLY A 301 30.23 3.03 10.78
CA GLY A 301 29.54 4.15 10.14
C GLY A 301 28.02 4.00 10.01
N LEU A 302 27.42 3.03 10.71
CA LEU A 302 25.97 2.89 10.85
C LEU A 302 25.58 2.82 12.33
N GLU A 303 24.74 3.74 12.79
CA GLU A 303 24.19 3.76 14.15
C GLU A 303 22.67 3.64 14.12
N VAL A 304 22.10 2.86 15.04
CA VAL A 304 20.65 2.70 15.18
C VAL A 304 20.22 3.18 16.56
N PHE A 305 19.30 4.16 16.60
CA PHE A 305 18.79 4.73 17.84
C PHE A 305 17.31 4.44 18.04
N SER A 306 16.98 3.95 19.23
CA SER A 306 15.61 3.95 19.73
C SER A 306 15.12 5.40 20.00
N PRO A 307 13.79 5.62 20.06
CA PRO A 307 13.24 6.94 20.33
C PRO A 307 13.79 7.56 21.64
N PHE A 308 13.98 6.72 22.66
CA PHE A 308 14.53 7.14 23.95
C PHE A 308 16.01 7.54 23.87
N GLN A 309 16.84 6.73 23.19
CA GLN A 309 18.26 7.05 23.00
C GLN A 309 18.43 8.36 22.24
N ALA A 310 17.68 8.54 21.15
CA ALA A 310 17.73 9.77 20.36
C ALA A 310 17.27 10.99 21.18
N ALA A 311 16.16 10.87 21.92
CA ALA A 311 15.70 11.93 22.82
C ALA A 311 16.72 12.28 23.91
N PHE A 312 17.37 11.27 24.50
CA PHE A 312 18.40 11.47 25.51
C PHE A 312 19.64 12.17 24.96
N LEU A 313 20.12 11.77 23.77
CA LEU A 313 21.25 12.41 23.10
C LEU A 313 20.93 13.87 22.73
N ARG A 314 19.74 14.15 22.19
CA ARG A 314 19.26 15.51 21.92
C ARG A 314 19.25 16.37 23.19
N TYR A 315 18.74 15.83 24.30
CA TYR A 315 18.76 16.53 25.59
C TYR A 315 20.19 16.87 26.05
N LEU A 316 21.12 15.92 25.94
CA LEU A 316 22.52 16.16 26.29
C LEU A 316 23.20 17.20 25.39
N ALA A 317 22.91 17.18 24.08
CA ALA A 317 23.41 18.15 23.12
C ALA A 317 22.95 19.58 23.46
N ILE A 318 21.65 19.75 23.71
CA ILE A 318 21.05 21.03 24.14
C ILE A 318 21.71 21.51 25.45
N LYS A 319 21.88 20.63 26.44
CA LYS A 319 22.51 20.97 27.72
C LYS A 319 23.98 21.39 27.57
N ARG A 320 24.67 20.89 26.54
CA ARG A 320 26.06 21.25 26.19
C ARG A 320 26.15 22.48 25.30
N GLY A 321 25.03 23.13 24.97
CA GLY A 321 25.01 24.33 24.13
C GLY A 321 25.25 24.04 22.64
N VAL A 322 25.17 22.79 22.22
CA VAL A 322 25.12 22.43 20.79
C VAL A 322 23.71 22.77 20.32
N GLN A 323 23.58 23.83 19.51
CA GLN A 323 22.30 24.12 18.86
C GLN A 323 22.09 23.11 17.72
N PRO A 324 20.86 22.63 17.49
CA PRO A 324 20.55 21.87 16.29
C PRO A 324 20.85 22.76 15.07
N GLU A 325 21.54 22.23 14.07
CA GLU A 325 21.79 22.97 12.83
C GLU A 325 20.44 23.30 12.18
N GLU A 326 20.12 24.59 12.02
CA GLU A 326 19.05 25.01 11.12
C GLU A 326 19.57 24.79 9.70
N GLU A 327 19.08 23.74 9.02
CA GLU A 327 19.46 23.45 7.65
C GLU A 327 19.09 24.60 6.69
N GLY A 328 20.11 25.26 6.16
CA GLY A 328 20.18 25.64 4.75
C GLY A 328 19.07 26.54 4.19
N GLY A 329 18.94 27.77 4.72
CA GLY A 329 18.37 28.85 3.93
C GLY A 329 19.35 29.27 2.83
N ASP A 330 19.15 28.77 1.61
CA ASP A 330 19.76 29.35 0.41
C ASP A 330 19.29 30.81 0.26
N GLY A 331 20.13 31.72 0.74
CA GLY A 331 19.97 33.16 0.66
C GLY A 331 21.19 33.75 -0.01
N GLY A 332 21.34 33.48 -1.31
CA GLY A 332 22.30 34.16 -2.16
C GLY A 332 22.11 35.68 -2.10
N GLY A 333 23.19 36.37 -1.72
CA GLY A 333 23.41 37.80 -1.94
C GLY A 333 24.51 37.99 -2.98
#